data_AF-K0R8M0-F1
#
_entry.id   AF-K0R8M0-F1
#
_cell.length_a   1.000
_cell.length_b   1.000
_cell.length_c   1.000
_cell.angle_alpha   90.00
_cell.angle_beta   90.00
_cell.angle_gamma   90.00
#
_symmetry.space_group_name_H-M   'P 1'
#
loop_
_entity.id
_entity.type
_entity.pdbx_description
1 polymer ?
#
loop_
_entity_poly.entity_id
_entity_poly.type
_entity_poly.pdbx_seq_one_letter_code
_entity_poly.pdbx_strand_id
1 'polypeptide(L)'
;MTTWTSNTQQPTEAAQNSIAATIRGGRDAHQRHQPSSASLGSGKEYPFEVAICVLMKDAENYFEEWLEYHFAMGFDAVYIYDNSPSFELKNWYGNTRNHSTFGKAEVIHWLDESVYNQNHAYADCVEKFGHKTDYFAFIDVDEFLVIRSPKYNDIQSILEDYLVPYGGALTVNWMLVGSSNNSVYSPLPITKRNQYRAKEAHPVVKSFAKTSDYIEHINPHGVEVRSPATIHTTKYPGALFKPASSTFASDHERPSDILLLYHYRFGSKKEYVFKRCIRGEAAGNTWCDGNDGIRIEAETPEHIQIVPGDVFDDSAWQFLRSRVPKYSCFDEFEDFHHPVEDPPKTKIN
;
A
#
# COMPACT_ATOMS: atom_id res chain seq x y z
N MET A 1 61.14 25.08 15.57
CA MET A 1 60.83 24.32 14.34
C MET A 1 60.79 25.32 13.20
N THR A 2 61.65 25.09 12.23
CA THR A 2 62.17 26.05 11.25
C THR A 2 61.18 26.28 10.10
N THR A 3 61.05 27.54 9.70
CA THR A 3 60.33 28.02 8.52
C THR A 3 60.95 27.49 7.23
N TRP A 4 60.12 27.17 6.23
CA TRP A 4 60.56 26.91 4.86
C TRP A 4 59.89 27.86 3.88
N THR A 5 60.75 28.53 3.12
CA THR A 5 60.48 29.47 2.03
C THR A 5 60.32 28.74 0.70
N SER A 6 59.65 29.44 -0.21
CA SER A 6 59.38 29.15 -1.62
C SER A 6 60.61 28.75 -2.45
N ASN A 7 60.40 27.89 -3.45
CA ASN A 7 61.09 28.04 -4.74
C ASN A 7 60.23 27.55 -5.91
N THR A 8 60.13 28.40 -6.92
CA THR A 8 59.45 28.26 -8.21
C THR A 8 60.36 27.63 -9.26
N GLN A 9 59.82 26.77 -10.15
CA GLN A 9 60.28 26.69 -11.55
C GLN A 9 59.23 25.96 -12.43
N GLN A 10 58.75 26.68 -13.45
CA GLN A 10 57.97 26.19 -14.60
C GLN A 10 58.88 25.57 -15.67
N PRO A 11 58.31 24.81 -16.62
CA PRO A 11 58.77 24.81 -18.01
C PRO A 11 57.76 25.45 -18.98
N THR A 12 58.33 25.87 -20.11
CA THR A 12 57.93 26.83 -21.15
C THR A 12 57.04 26.30 -22.28
N GLU A 13 56.25 27.24 -22.83
CA GLU A 13 55.89 27.52 -24.24
C GLU A 13 55.63 26.38 -25.25
N ALA A 14 54.41 26.35 -25.83
CA ALA A 14 54.17 26.69 -27.24
C ALA A 14 52.68 26.58 -27.61
N ALA A 15 52.22 27.50 -28.44
CA ALA A 15 50.82 27.84 -28.70
C ALA A 15 50.31 27.36 -30.07
N GLN A 16 48.98 27.23 -30.15
CA GLN A 16 48.10 27.52 -31.31
C GLN A 16 48.12 26.63 -32.58
N ASN A 17 46.96 26.01 -32.87
CA ASN A 17 46.17 26.16 -34.12
C ASN A 17 44.91 25.26 -34.05
N SER A 18 43.71 25.86 -33.90
CA SER A 18 42.71 26.12 -34.96
C SER A 18 41.70 24.96 -35.18
N ILE A 19 40.50 25.08 -34.63
CA ILE A 19 39.31 24.42 -35.20
C ILE A 19 38.17 25.43 -35.20
N ALA A 20 37.83 25.91 -36.40
CA ALA A 20 36.64 26.70 -36.69
C ALA A 20 35.86 26.00 -37.81
N ALA A 21 34.54 26.19 -37.78
CA ALA A 21 33.54 25.83 -38.77
C ALA A 21 33.07 24.34 -38.70
N THR A 22 31.79 23.98 -38.71
CA THR A 22 30.61 24.62 -39.31
C THR A 22 29.33 24.12 -38.64
N ILE A 23 28.44 25.04 -38.26
CA ILE A 23 27.02 24.77 -37.98
C ILE A 23 26.27 24.79 -39.32
N ARG A 24 25.66 23.67 -39.73
CA ARG A 24 24.50 23.65 -40.66
C ARG A 24 23.62 22.42 -40.44
N GLY A 25 22.41 22.69 -39.94
CA GLY A 25 21.12 22.16 -40.44
C GLY A 25 20.90 20.64 -40.45
N GLY A 26 20.16 20.15 -39.45
CA GLY A 26 19.36 18.93 -39.54
C GLY A 26 17.93 19.23 -39.09
N ARG A 27 16.98 19.24 -40.03
CA ARG A 27 15.53 19.23 -39.77
C ARG A 27 14.98 17.86 -40.15
N ASP A 28 14.08 17.39 -39.29
CA ASP A 28 12.93 16.52 -39.54
C ASP A 28 13.15 15.08 -40.03
N ALA A 29 13.01 14.14 -39.09
CA ALA A 29 12.26 12.90 -39.30
C ALA A 29 11.71 12.39 -37.96
N HIS A 30 10.52 12.87 -37.56
CA HIS A 30 9.70 12.20 -36.55
C HIS A 30 9.13 10.91 -37.14
N GLN A 31 9.81 9.78 -36.94
CA GLN A 31 9.16 8.47 -37.01
C GLN A 31 8.73 8.07 -35.60
N ARG A 32 7.42 8.21 -35.34
CA ARG A 32 6.78 7.58 -34.19
C ARG A 32 6.90 6.06 -34.38
N HIS A 33 7.70 5.40 -33.56
CA HIS A 33 7.58 3.96 -33.39
C HIS A 33 6.25 3.68 -32.68
N GLN A 34 5.28 3.14 -33.43
CA GLN A 34 4.23 2.34 -32.83
C GLN A 34 4.83 0.97 -32.52
N PRO A 35 4.69 0.43 -31.29
CA PRO A 35 5.02 -0.96 -31.06
C PRO A 35 3.99 -1.84 -31.77
N SER A 36 4.49 -2.66 -32.70
CA SER A 36 3.74 -3.69 -33.39
C SER A 36 3.25 -4.74 -32.41
N SER A 37 1.97 -5.08 -32.51
CA SER A 37 1.32 -6.22 -31.85
C SER A 37 2.05 -7.53 -32.18
N ALA A 38 2.79 -8.06 -31.21
CA ALA A 38 3.33 -9.41 -31.25
C ALA A 38 2.51 -10.32 -30.33
N SER A 39 2.27 -11.52 -30.83
CA SER A 39 1.39 -12.60 -30.33
C SER A 39 1.53 -12.95 -28.84
N LEU A 40 0.37 -13.14 -28.21
CA LEU A 40 0.16 -13.70 -26.87
C LEU A 40 0.73 -15.13 -26.74
N GLY A 41 1.93 -15.23 -26.18
CA GLY A 41 2.25 -16.30 -25.25
C GLY A 41 1.93 -15.78 -23.84
N SER A 42 1.19 -16.55 -23.03
CA SER A 42 0.89 -16.22 -21.63
C SER A 42 2.13 -16.41 -20.74
N GLY A 43 3.21 -15.70 -21.04
CA GLY A 43 4.38 -15.60 -20.18
C GLY A 43 4.09 -14.61 -19.06
N LYS A 44 4.51 -14.94 -17.84
CA LYS A 44 4.55 -13.95 -16.76
C LYS A 44 5.48 -12.82 -17.16
N GLU A 45 5.04 -11.57 -16.96
CA GLU A 45 5.82 -10.37 -17.29
C GLU A 45 7.08 -10.27 -16.42
N TYR A 46 6.99 -10.74 -15.17
CA TYR A 46 8.08 -10.75 -14.21
C TYR A 46 8.49 -12.19 -13.85
N PRO A 47 9.77 -12.45 -13.53
CA PRO A 47 10.28 -13.80 -13.26
C PRO A 47 10.02 -14.26 -11.82
N PHE A 48 9.06 -13.67 -11.10
CA PHE A 48 8.78 -13.93 -9.69
C PHE A 48 7.29 -13.80 -9.36
N GLU A 49 6.86 -14.48 -8.30
CA GLU A 49 5.50 -14.44 -7.75
C GLU A 49 5.37 -13.47 -6.58
N VAL A 50 4.28 -12.72 -6.54
CA VAL A 50 3.93 -11.84 -5.43
C VAL A 50 2.56 -12.21 -4.88
N ALA A 51 2.47 -12.42 -3.56
CA ALA A 51 1.20 -12.69 -2.90
C ALA A 51 0.95 -11.77 -1.70
N ILE A 52 -0.30 -11.68 -1.28
CA ILE A 52 -0.66 -11.08 0.01
C ILE A 52 -0.91 -12.20 1.01
N CYS A 53 -0.44 -12.00 2.24
CA CYS A 53 -0.95 -12.71 3.39
C CYS A 53 -1.78 -11.77 4.27
N VAL A 54 -3.00 -12.18 4.61
CA VAL A 54 -3.93 -11.37 5.39
C VAL A 54 -4.63 -12.20 6.46
N LEU A 55 -4.70 -11.67 7.67
CA LEU A 55 -5.60 -12.15 8.72
C LEU A 55 -6.90 -11.33 8.66
N MET A 56 -8.02 -12.01 8.51
CA MET A 56 -9.34 -11.38 8.34
C MET A 56 -10.32 -11.86 9.40
N LYS A 57 -11.15 -10.94 9.88
CA LYS A 57 -12.28 -11.22 10.77
C LYS A 57 -13.39 -10.18 10.57
N ASP A 58 -14.59 -10.63 10.25
CA ASP A 58 -15.83 -9.86 10.12
C ASP A 58 -15.67 -8.63 9.20
N ALA A 59 -15.19 -8.84 7.97
CA ALA A 59 -14.86 -7.76 7.02
C ALA A 59 -15.42 -8.00 5.60
N GLU A 60 -16.51 -8.77 5.51
CA GLU A 60 -17.06 -9.29 4.25
C GLU A 60 -17.54 -8.16 3.33
N ASN A 61 -17.99 -7.05 3.91
CA ASN A 61 -18.66 -5.95 3.20
C ASN A 61 -17.79 -5.25 2.12
N TYR A 62 -16.47 -5.30 2.24
CA TYR A 62 -15.53 -4.68 1.29
C TYR A 62 -14.41 -5.63 0.84
N PHE A 63 -14.50 -6.91 1.23
CA PHE A 63 -13.48 -7.90 0.95
C PHE A 63 -13.32 -8.21 -0.55
N GLU A 64 -14.41 -8.32 -1.32
CA GLU A 64 -14.30 -8.55 -2.77
C GLU A 64 -13.68 -7.37 -3.51
N GLU A 65 -14.06 -6.13 -3.13
CA GLU A 65 -13.42 -4.91 -3.63
C GLU A 65 -11.92 -4.94 -3.37
N TRP A 66 -11.54 -5.24 -2.13
CA TRP A 66 -10.14 -5.33 -1.75
C TRP A 66 -9.37 -6.42 -2.52
N LEU A 67 -9.96 -7.60 -2.74
CA LEU A 67 -9.33 -8.66 -3.53
C LEU A 67 -9.11 -8.23 -4.98
N GLU A 68 -10.15 -7.75 -5.66
CA GLU A 68 -10.03 -7.38 -7.07
C GLU A 68 -9.11 -6.17 -7.27
N TYR A 69 -9.11 -5.23 -6.31
CA TYR A 69 -8.16 -4.13 -6.28
C TYR A 69 -6.71 -4.63 -6.29
N HIS A 70 -6.38 -5.56 -5.40
CA HIS A 70 -5.02 -6.06 -5.28
C HIS A 70 -4.65 -7.02 -6.42
N PHE A 71 -5.57 -7.84 -6.92
CA PHE A 71 -5.30 -8.59 -8.16
C PHE A 71 -5.02 -7.66 -9.34
N ALA A 72 -5.76 -6.55 -9.46
CA ALA A 72 -5.49 -5.52 -10.47
C ALA A 72 -4.17 -4.77 -10.26
N MET A 73 -3.66 -4.72 -9.01
CA MET A 73 -2.37 -4.14 -8.64
C MET A 73 -1.17 -5.03 -9.02
N GLY A 74 -1.41 -6.25 -9.50
CA GLY A 74 -0.36 -7.18 -9.93
C GLY A 74 0.01 -8.24 -8.90
N PHE A 75 -0.86 -8.54 -7.94
CA PHE A 75 -0.68 -9.72 -7.07
C PHE A 75 -1.15 -11.00 -7.77
N ASP A 76 -0.35 -12.05 -7.64
CA ASP A 76 -0.61 -13.36 -8.25
C ASP A 76 -1.54 -14.22 -7.38
N ALA A 77 -1.48 -14.05 -6.06
CA ALA A 77 -2.29 -14.79 -5.10
C ALA A 77 -2.61 -13.98 -3.83
N VAL A 78 -3.65 -14.39 -3.12
CA VAL A 78 -3.97 -13.90 -1.77
C VAL A 78 -4.24 -15.10 -0.87
N TYR A 79 -3.56 -15.18 0.26
CA TYR A 79 -3.76 -16.19 1.28
C TYR A 79 -4.47 -15.56 2.47
N ILE A 80 -5.67 -16.05 2.75
CA ILE A 80 -6.60 -15.44 3.70
C ILE A 80 -6.76 -16.37 4.89
N TYR A 81 -6.39 -15.85 6.05
CA TYR A 81 -6.59 -16.52 7.33
C TYR A 81 -7.89 -15.99 7.91
N ASP A 82 -8.97 -16.75 7.76
CA ASP A 82 -10.28 -16.45 8.31
C ASP A 82 -10.28 -16.78 9.82
N ASN A 83 -10.27 -15.74 10.64
CA ASN A 83 -10.28 -15.82 12.11
C ASN A 83 -11.68 -15.68 12.71
N SER A 84 -12.73 -15.88 11.91
CA SER A 84 -14.09 -16.02 12.42
C SER A 84 -14.29 -17.40 13.08
N PRO A 85 -14.99 -17.48 14.22
CA PRO A 85 -15.29 -18.76 14.87
C PRO A 85 -16.05 -19.74 13.96
N SER A 86 -16.92 -19.21 13.09
CA SER A 86 -17.83 -19.97 12.21
C SER A 86 -17.28 -20.27 10.81
N PHE A 87 -16.05 -19.87 10.49
CA PHE A 87 -15.46 -19.97 9.16
C PHE A 87 -16.35 -19.30 8.09
N GLU A 88 -16.63 -18.02 8.28
CA GLU A 88 -17.58 -17.22 7.52
C GLU A 88 -17.31 -17.20 6.02
N LEU A 89 -16.03 -17.24 5.61
CA LEU A 89 -15.64 -17.26 4.20
C LEU A 89 -15.79 -18.64 3.54
N LYS A 90 -16.13 -19.70 4.27
CA LYS A 90 -16.21 -21.08 3.73
C LYS A 90 -17.11 -21.19 2.50
N ASN A 91 -18.32 -20.61 2.58
CA ASN A 91 -19.29 -20.69 1.48
C ASN A 91 -18.84 -19.87 0.28
N TRP A 92 -18.36 -18.65 0.54
CA TRP A 92 -17.79 -17.79 -0.51
C TRP A 92 -16.64 -18.50 -1.23
N TYR A 93 -15.70 -19.08 -0.48
CA TYR A 93 -14.55 -19.79 -1.03
C TYR A 93 -14.98 -21.00 -1.87
N GLY A 94 -15.90 -21.83 -1.36
CA GLY A 94 -16.44 -22.98 -2.10
C GLY A 94 -17.08 -22.61 -3.44
N ASN A 95 -17.76 -21.46 -3.49
CA ASN A 95 -18.44 -20.96 -4.69
C ASN A 95 -17.50 -20.27 -5.68
N THR A 96 -16.38 -19.70 -5.21
CA THR A 96 -15.52 -18.82 -6.03
C THR A 96 -14.16 -19.41 -6.38
N ARG A 97 -13.75 -20.56 -5.81
CA ARG A 97 -12.44 -21.19 -6.07
C ARG A 97 -12.11 -21.48 -7.54
N ASN A 98 -13.11 -21.62 -8.40
CA ASN A 98 -12.94 -21.85 -9.85
C ASN A 98 -13.20 -20.58 -10.68
N HIS A 99 -13.48 -19.45 -10.04
CA HIS A 99 -13.63 -18.16 -10.70
C HIS A 99 -12.28 -17.69 -11.24
N SER A 100 -12.24 -17.10 -12.44
CA SER A 100 -10.98 -16.69 -13.09
C SER A 100 -10.18 -15.66 -12.28
N THR A 101 -10.87 -14.84 -11.48
CA THR A 101 -10.23 -13.83 -10.62
C THR A 101 -10.07 -14.33 -9.18
N PHE A 102 -11.13 -14.89 -8.60
CA PHE A 102 -11.14 -15.27 -7.17
C PHE A 102 -10.50 -16.62 -6.89
N GLY A 103 -10.29 -17.47 -7.91
CA GLY A 103 -9.55 -18.72 -7.77
C GLY A 103 -8.07 -18.53 -7.42
N LYS A 104 -7.58 -17.29 -7.43
CA LYS A 104 -6.26 -16.89 -6.92
C LYS A 104 -6.23 -16.68 -5.41
N ALA A 105 -7.39 -16.67 -4.76
CA ALA A 105 -7.52 -16.57 -3.31
C ALA A 105 -7.61 -17.97 -2.69
N GLU A 106 -6.81 -18.23 -1.66
CA GLU A 106 -6.88 -19.45 -0.85
C GLU A 106 -7.31 -19.07 0.57
N VAL A 107 -8.36 -19.72 1.08
CA VAL A 107 -8.91 -19.42 2.41
C VAL A 107 -8.60 -20.55 3.40
N ILE A 108 -8.01 -20.18 4.52
CA ILE A 108 -7.61 -21.04 5.63
C ILE A 108 -8.44 -20.66 6.85
N HIS A 109 -9.13 -21.63 7.46
CA HIS A 109 -9.77 -21.40 8.76
C HIS A 109 -8.70 -21.34 9.84
N TRP A 110 -8.65 -20.25 10.59
CA TRP A 110 -7.58 -19.97 11.54
C TRP A 110 -8.14 -19.60 12.92
N LEU A 111 -8.04 -20.52 13.87
CA LEU A 111 -8.58 -20.36 15.22
C LEU A 111 -7.45 -20.18 16.24
N ASP A 112 -6.70 -19.09 16.11
CA ASP A 112 -5.79 -18.64 17.16
C ASP A 112 -6.41 -17.46 17.94
N GLU A 113 -6.40 -17.57 19.26
CA GLU A 113 -6.90 -16.57 20.20
C GLU A 113 -5.76 -15.86 20.95
N SER A 114 -4.50 -16.18 20.62
CA SER A 114 -3.33 -15.58 21.24
C SER A 114 -3.19 -14.10 20.86
N VAL A 115 -2.53 -13.33 21.73
CA VAL A 115 -2.18 -11.92 21.44
C VAL A 115 -1.23 -11.77 20.24
N TYR A 116 -0.59 -12.86 19.82
CA TYR A 116 0.32 -12.94 18.68
C TYR A 116 -0.33 -13.57 17.43
N ASN A 117 -1.66 -13.74 17.44
CA ASN A 117 -2.43 -14.40 16.37
C ASN A 117 -2.04 -13.92 14.97
N GLN A 118 -1.93 -12.61 14.75
CA GLN A 118 -1.56 -12.06 13.44
C GLN A 118 -0.14 -12.45 13.02
N ASN A 119 0.83 -12.47 13.95
CA ASN A 119 2.18 -12.94 13.65
C ASN A 119 2.19 -14.43 13.31
N HIS A 120 1.44 -15.25 14.06
CA HIS A 120 1.37 -16.68 13.82
C HIS A 120 0.72 -17.00 12.47
N ALA A 121 -0.36 -16.30 12.10
CA ALA A 121 -1.01 -16.44 10.81
C ALA A 121 -0.04 -16.11 9.66
N TYR A 122 0.71 -15.01 9.75
CA TYR A 122 1.71 -14.67 8.75
C TYR A 122 2.87 -15.67 8.68
N ALA A 123 3.32 -16.19 9.82
CA ALA A 123 4.36 -17.22 9.84
C ALA A 123 3.90 -18.52 9.17
N ASP A 124 2.69 -19.01 9.49
CA ASP A 124 2.09 -20.20 8.86
C ASP A 124 1.94 -20.00 7.35
N CYS A 125 1.57 -18.79 6.93
CA CYS A 125 1.41 -18.42 5.53
C CYS A 125 2.71 -18.51 4.73
N VAL A 126 3.79 -17.95 5.27
CA VAL A 126 5.12 -18.04 4.64
C VAL A 126 5.60 -19.49 4.63
N GLU A 127 5.41 -20.26 5.71
CA GLU A 127 5.78 -21.66 5.78
C GLU A 127 5.03 -22.50 4.73
N LYS A 128 3.71 -22.32 4.63
CA LYS A 128 2.84 -23.12 3.77
C LYS A 128 2.96 -22.76 2.31
N PHE A 129 3.13 -21.48 1.99
CA PHE A 129 3.02 -20.98 0.61
C PHE A 129 4.32 -20.38 0.05
N GLY A 130 5.38 -20.28 0.86
CA GLY A 130 6.66 -19.71 0.44
C GLY A 130 7.38 -20.49 -0.67
N HIS A 131 7.11 -21.79 -0.82
CA HIS A 131 7.68 -22.60 -1.90
C HIS A 131 7.20 -22.19 -3.32
N LYS A 132 6.13 -21.38 -3.42
CA LYS A 132 5.55 -20.90 -4.67
C LYS A 132 5.33 -19.39 -4.71
N THR A 133 5.87 -18.66 -3.73
CA THR A 133 5.69 -17.20 -3.60
C THR A 133 7.05 -16.59 -3.30
N ASP A 134 7.55 -15.72 -4.17
CA ASP A 134 8.86 -15.07 -3.99
C ASP A 134 8.78 -13.88 -3.04
N TYR A 135 7.68 -13.13 -3.08
CA TYR A 135 7.44 -11.97 -2.22
C TYR A 135 6.06 -12.01 -1.58
N PHE A 136 6.01 -11.80 -0.27
CA PHE A 136 4.75 -11.60 0.46
C PHE A 136 4.58 -10.14 0.86
N ALA A 137 3.39 -9.60 0.64
CA ALA A 137 2.91 -8.41 1.34
C ALA A 137 2.12 -8.83 2.58
N PHE A 138 2.39 -8.19 3.71
CA PHE A 138 1.66 -8.38 4.95
C PHE A 138 0.81 -7.14 5.22
N ILE A 139 -0.42 -7.13 4.70
CA ILE A 139 -1.34 -5.98 4.76
C ILE A 139 -2.74 -6.43 5.19
N ASP A 140 -3.50 -5.51 5.78
CA ASP A 140 -4.84 -5.74 6.30
C ASP A 140 -5.92 -5.51 5.22
N VAL A 141 -7.11 -6.08 5.40
CA VAL A 141 -8.23 -5.99 4.42
C VAL A 141 -8.83 -4.57 4.27
N ASP A 142 -8.47 -3.65 5.16
CA ASP A 142 -8.80 -2.22 5.06
C ASP A 142 -7.64 -1.36 4.54
N GLU A 143 -6.61 -1.98 3.98
CA GLU A 143 -5.41 -1.32 3.46
C GLU A 143 -5.29 -1.50 1.94
N PHE A 144 -5.15 -0.38 1.20
CA PHE A 144 -5.11 -0.35 -0.25
C PHE A 144 -3.82 0.31 -0.75
N LEU A 145 -3.06 -0.39 -1.58
CA LEU A 145 -1.82 0.17 -2.15
C LEU A 145 -2.13 1.27 -3.18
N VAL A 146 -1.45 2.41 -3.10
CA VAL A 146 -1.60 3.50 -4.06
C VAL A 146 -0.22 3.87 -4.59
N ILE A 147 0.00 3.56 -5.87
CA ILE A 147 1.20 3.96 -6.61
C ILE A 147 1.08 5.46 -6.92
N ARG A 148 2.08 6.24 -6.50
CA ARG A 148 2.12 7.70 -6.65
C ARG A 148 3.01 8.16 -7.79
N SER A 149 4.00 7.34 -8.14
CA SER A 149 4.93 7.64 -9.22
C SER A 149 4.38 7.12 -10.56
N PRO A 150 4.34 7.95 -11.62
CA PRO A 150 3.93 7.51 -12.96
C PRO A 150 4.92 6.55 -13.63
N LYS A 151 6.07 6.29 -12.99
CA LYS A 151 7.07 5.32 -13.46
C LYS A 151 6.56 3.88 -13.36
N TYR A 152 5.68 3.59 -12.41
CA TYR A 152 5.25 2.24 -12.06
C TYR A 152 3.77 2.03 -12.39
N ASN A 153 3.43 0.84 -12.87
CA ASN A 153 2.06 0.50 -13.27
C ASN A 153 1.40 -0.55 -12.35
N ASP A 154 2.20 -1.25 -11.56
CA ASP A 154 1.84 -2.39 -10.72
C ASP A 154 2.86 -2.52 -9.56
N ILE A 155 2.59 -3.44 -8.64
CA ILE A 155 3.49 -3.68 -7.50
C ILE A 155 4.77 -4.43 -7.92
N GLN A 156 4.69 -5.28 -8.94
CA GLN A 156 5.82 -6.11 -9.40
C GLN A 156 6.97 -5.24 -9.94
N SER A 157 6.68 -4.22 -10.75
CA SER A 157 7.66 -3.23 -11.23
C SER A 157 8.33 -2.44 -10.10
N ILE A 158 7.62 -2.19 -8.99
CA ILE A 158 8.20 -1.56 -7.81
C ILE A 158 9.15 -2.54 -7.10
N LEU A 159 8.72 -3.78 -6.88
CA LEU A 159 9.56 -4.79 -6.22
C LEU A 159 10.81 -5.14 -7.04
N GLU A 160 10.70 -5.17 -8.37
CA GLU A 160 11.85 -5.35 -9.25
C GLU A 160 12.89 -4.24 -9.02
N ASP A 161 12.49 -2.98 -9.07
CA ASP A 161 13.40 -1.85 -8.88
C ASP A 161 13.97 -1.73 -7.46
N TYR A 162 13.17 -2.07 -6.44
CA TYR A 162 13.52 -1.81 -5.04
C TYR A 162 14.15 -3.00 -4.33
N LEU A 163 13.92 -4.24 -4.80
CA LEU A 163 14.42 -5.46 -4.17
C LEU A 163 15.28 -6.32 -5.10
N VAL A 164 15.44 -5.99 -6.39
CA VAL A 164 16.41 -6.66 -7.26
C VAL A 164 17.58 -5.69 -7.55
N PRO A 165 18.84 -6.04 -7.24
CA PRO A 165 19.32 -7.31 -6.68
C PRO A 165 19.36 -7.35 -5.13
N TYR A 166 18.84 -6.33 -4.44
CA TYR A 166 19.08 -6.11 -3.01
C TYR A 166 18.58 -7.24 -2.08
N GLY A 167 17.45 -7.88 -2.41
CA GLY A 167 16.78 -8.84 -1.53
C GLY A 167 16.12 -8.18 -0.31
N GLY A 168 15.79 -8.99 0.68
CA GLY A 168 15.28 -8.54 1.97
C GLY A 168 13.82 -8.10 1.94
N ALA A 169 13.52 -6.92 2.48
CA ALA A 169 12.16 -6.43 2.67
C ALA A 169 12.00 -4.97 2.24
N LEU A 170 10.79 -4.57 1.85
CA LEU A 170 10.43 -3.19 1.52
C LEU A 170 9.31 -2.71 2.46
N THR A 171 9.53 -1.60 3.15
CA THR A 171 8.51 -0.97 3.99
C THR A 171 7.74 0.10 3.22
N VAL A 172 6.46 0.21 3.50
CA VAL A 172 5.55 1.20 2.90
C VAL A 172 4.78 1.91 4.00
N ASN A 173 4.81 3.25 3.99
CA ASN A 173 4.11 4.08 4.95
C ASN A 173 2.60 4.06 4.73
N TRP A 174 1.87 4.08 5.85
CA TRP A 174 0.45 4.34 5.84
C TRP A 174 0.11 5.74 5.37
N MET A 175 -1.04 5.87 4.74
CA MET A 175 -1.77 7.11 4.54
C MET A 175 -3.15 6.92 5.15
N LEU A 176 -3.46 7.63 6.24
CA LEU A 176 -4.76 7.48 6.90
C LEU A 176 -5.86 8.08 6.03
N VAL A 177 -6.88 7.28 5.71
CA VAL A 177 -8.08 7.74 5.02
C VAL A 177 -9.17 7.99 6.06
N GLY A 178 -9.68 9.21 6.09
CA GLY A 178 -10.72 9.66 7.01
C GLY A 178 -12.10 9.10 6.68
N SER A 179 -13.07 9.36 7.56
CA SER A 179 -14.46 8.90 7.38
C SER A 179 -15.20 9.58 6.23
N SER A 180 -14.64 10.64 5.64
CA SER A 180 -15.30 11.49 4.64
C SER A 180 -16.67 11.99 5.12
N ASN A 181 -16.81 12.25 6.43
CA ASN A 181 -18.08 12.58 7.11
C ASN A 181 -19.17 11.50 7.06
N ASN A 182 -18.86 10.30 6.58
CA ASN A 182 -19.81 9.19 6.58
C ASN A 182 -20.13 8.78 8.01
N SER A 183 -21.42 8.86 8.37
CA SER A 183 -21.89 8.49 9.70
C SER A 183 -22.36 7.05 9.78
N VAL A 184 -22.86 6.49 8.68
CA VAL A 184 -23.40 5.13 8.58
C VAL A 184 -22.84 4.43 7.35
N TYR A 185 -22.92 3.09 7.34
CA TYR A 185 -22.55 2.29 6.19
C TYR A 185 -23.39 2.65 4.96
N SER A 186 -22.73 2.81 3.82
CA SER A 186 -23.35 2.86 2.49
C SER A 186 -22.80 1.69 1.67
N PRO A 187 -23.63 0.99 0.87
CA PRO A 187 -23.19 -0.13 0.03
C PRO A 187 -22.50 0.37 -1.25
N LEU A 188 -21.58 1.33 -1.09
CA LEU A 188 -20.68 1.84 -2.11
C LEU A 188 -19.27 1.32 -1.83
N PRO A 189 -18.44 1.14 -2.88
CA PRO A 189 -17.03 0.80 -2.71
C PRO A 189 -16.35 1.73 -1.71
N ILE A 190 -15.59 1.18 -0.77
CA ILE A 190 -14.95 1.96 0.30
C ILE A 190 -14.01 3.02 -0.29
N THR A 191 -13.34 2.68 -1.39
CA THR A 191 -12.49 3.61 -2.14
C THR A 191 -13.27 4.77 -2.76
N LYS A 192 -14.56 4.59 -3.09
CA LYS A 192 -15.46 5.64 -3.60
C LYS A 192 -16.07 6.50 -2.49
N ARG A 193 -16.55 5.89 -1.40
CA ARG A 193 -17.25 6.65 -0.33
C ARG A 193 -16.28 7.32 0.63
N ASN A 194 -15.02 6.88 0.72
CA ASN A 194 -14.00 7.49 1.57
C ASN A 194 -12.86 8.07 0.72
N GLN A 195 -12.95 9.34 0.33
CA GLN A 195 -12.00 9.99 -0.60
C GLN A 195 -11.17 11.11 0.04
N TYR A 196 -11.28 11.31 1.36
CA TYR A 196 -10.51 12.31 2.07
C TYR A 196 -9.48 11.65 2.97
N ARG A 197 -8.21 11.92 2.72
CA ARG A 197 -7.07 11.41 3.50
C ARG A 197 -6.44 12.48 4.40
N ALA A 198 -5.58 12.06 5.31
CA ALA A 198 -4.72 12.96 6.07
C ALA A 198 -3.78 13.76 5.15
N LYS A 199 -3.29 14.91 5.62
CA LYS A 199 -2.36 15.77 4.86
C LYS A 199 -1.06 15.06 4.51
N GLU A 200 -0.49 14.37 5.49
CA GLU A 200 0.82 13.73 5.42
C GLU A 200 0.71 12.22 5.65
N ALA A 201 1.68 11.48 5.10
CA ALA A 201 1.81 10.06 5.40
C ALA A 201 2.06 9.83 6.90
N HIS A 202 1.50 8.75 7.42
CA HIS A 202 1.67 8.33 8.80
C HIS A 202 3.00 7.57 8.93
N PRO A 203 3.72 7.69 10.06
CA PRO A 203 5.02 7.04 10.20
C PRO A 203 4.92 5.51 10.26
N VAL A 204 3.77 4.95 10.63
CA VAL A 204 3.60 3.49 10.67
C VAL A 204 3.73 2.89 9.27
N VAL A 205 4.37 1.74 9.20
CA VAL A 205 4.60 1.00 7.95
C VAL A 205 3.92 -0.37 7.95
N LYS A 206 3.83 -0.96 6.76
CA LYS A 206 3.72 -2.41 6.54
C LYS A 206 4.87 -2.88 5.66
N SER A 207 5.07 -4.19 5.58
CA SER A 207 6.23 -4.76 4.92
C SER A 207 5.86 -5.70 3.79
N PHE A 208 6.65 -5.63 2.72
CA PHE A 208 6.85 -6.70 1.76
C PHE A 208 8.12 -7.44 2.13
N ALA A 209 8.13 -8.77 2.11
CA ALA A 209 9.33 -9.55 2.37
C ALA A 209 9.58 -10.54 1.24
N LYS A 210 10.84 -10.62 0.81
CA LYS A 210 11.31 -11.72 -0.03
C LYS A 210 11.35 -13.00 0.80
N THR A 211 10.63 -14.02 0.36
CA THR A 211 10.46 -15.28 1.09
C THR A 211 11.78 -15.96 1.44
N SER A 212 12.76 -15.95 0.52
CA SER A 212 14.07 -16.58 0.76
C SER A 212 14.88 -15.93 1.88
N ASP A 213 14.58 -14.67 2.18
CA ASP A 213 15.33 -13.84 3.12
C ASP A 213 14.55 -13.61 4.42
N TYR A 214 13.26 -13.98 4.47
CA TYR A 214 12.41 -13.88 5.66
C TYR A 214 12.90 -14.80 6.81
N ILE A 215 12.84 -14.29 8.04
CA ILE A 215 13.07 -15.07 9.27
C ILE A 215 11.78 -15.18 10.07
N GLU A 216 11.27 -14.04 10.57
CA GLU A 216 10.07 -14.00 11.42
C GLU A 216 9.42 -12.60 11.42
N HIS A 217 8.23 -12.50 12.00
CA HIS A 217 7.58 -11.22 12.31
C HIS A 217 8.04 -10.68 13.67
N ILE A 218 8.59 -9.47 13.68
CA ILE A 218 8.84 -8.71 14.92
C ILE A 218 7.48 -8.30 15.53
N ASN A 219 6.54 -7.94 14.66
CA ASN A 219 5.15 -7.57 14.96
C ASN A 219 4.35 -7.58 13.63
N PRO A 220 3.05 -7.23 13.64
CA PRO A 220 2.26 -7.21 12.41
C PRO A 220 2.70 -6.21 11.31
N HIS A 221 3.65 -5.34 11.61
CA HIS A 221 4.17 -4.31 10.70
C HIS A 221 5.56 -4.65 10.17
N GLY A 222 6.45 -5.09 11.05
CA GLY A 222 7.87 -5.31 10.78
C GLY A 222 8.25 -6.79 10.72
N VAL A 223 9.18 -7.10 9.82
CA VAL A 223 9.78 -8.43 9.65
C VAL A 223 11.27 -8.40 9.97
N GLU A 224 11.80 -9.55 10.35
CA GLU A 224 13.24 -9.81 10.40
C GLU A 224 13.70 -10.51 9.12
N VAL A 225 14.85 -10.11 8.60
CA VAL A 225 15.45 -10.68 7.38
C VAL A 225 16.86 -11.20 7.64
N ARG A 226 17.24 -12.24 6.90
CA ARG A 226 18.52 -12.93 7.02
C ARG A 226 19.67 -12.13 6.42
N SER A 227 20.72 -11.94 7.20
CA SER A 227 21.99 -11.38 6.71
C SER A 227 22.55 -12.18 5.51
N PRO A 228 23.03 -11.54 4.43
CA PRO A 228 23.34 -10.11 4.32
C PRO A 228 22.19 -9.22 3.82
N ALA A 229 20.96 -9.73 3.69
CA ALA A 229 19.82 -8.94 3.24
C ALA A 229 19.47 -7.82 4.23
N THR A 230 18.85 -6.75 3.72
CA THR A 230 18.46 -5.57 4.50
C THR A 230 17.01 -5.18 4.26
N ILE A 231 16.48 -4.33 5.14
CA ILE A 231 15.15 -3.74 4.98
C ILE A 231 15.30 -2.38 4.30
N HIS A 232 14.48 -2.14 3.29
CA HIS A 232 14.50 -0.97 2.42
C HIS A 232 13.23 -0.13 2.56
N THR A 233 13.27 1.13 2.13
CA THR A 233 12.11 2.03 2.05
C THR A 233 11.89 2.49 0.62
N THR A 234 10.73 3.08 0.36
CA THR A 234 10.37 3.60 -0.96
C THR A 234 11.07 4.91 -1.32
N LYS A 235 11.93 5.49 -0.45
CA LYS A 235 12.58 6.79 -0.68
C LYS A 235 13.39 6.86 -1.98
N TYR A 236 14.16 5.82 -2.28
CA TYR A 236 14.84 5.57 -3.56
C TYR A 236 15.32 4.10 -3.59
N PRO A 237 15.56 3.50 -4.76
CA PRO A 237 16.12 2.14 -4.84
C PRO A 237 17.40 1.98 -4.03
N GLY A 238 17.43 1.00 -3.12
CA GLY A 238 18.53 0.75 -2.21
C GLY A 238 18.55 1.63 -0.93
N ALA A 239 17.59 2.54 -0.75
CA ALA A 239 17.44 3.27 0.51
C ALA A 239 17.17 2.30 1.66
N LEU A 240 17.95 2.39 2.74
CA LEU A 240 17.78 1.54 3.91
C LEU A 240 16.68 2.07 4.83
N PHE A 241 15.88 1.15 5.37
CA PHE A 241 14.91 1.44 6.42
C PHE A 241 15.61 1.83 7.72
N LYS A 242 15.22 2.98 8.24
CA LYS A 242 15.69 3.51 9.52
C LYS A 242 14.52 3.45 10.51
N PRO A 243 14.44 2.38 11.32
CA PRO A 243 13.35 2.21 12.26
C PRO A 243 13.36 3.38 13.24
N ALA A 244 12.22 4.02 13.35
CA ALA A 244 12.04 5.22 14.13
C ALA A 244 11.37 4.92 15.49
N SER A 245 11.07 3.63 15.73
CA SER A 245 10.62 3.06 17.00
C SER A 245 11.39 1.78 17.31
N SER A 246 11.49 1.42 18.59
CA SER A 246 12.05 0.14 19.03
C SER A 246 11.27 -1.07 18.53
N THR A 247 10.02 -0.85 18.07
CA THR A 247 9.18 -1.87 17.47
C THR A 247 9.46 -2.07 15.99
N PHE A 248 10.34 -1.29 15.33
CA PHE A 248 10.56 -1.39 13.88
C PHE A 248 9.29 -1.20 13.03
N ALA A 249 8.23 -0.65 13.63
CA ALA A 249 6.92 -0.48 12.99
C ALA A 249 6.75 0.92 12.39
N SER A 250 7.79 1.77 12.40
CA SER A 250 7.68 3.16 11.96
C SER A 250 8.91 3.66 11.19
N ASP A 251 8.64 4.45 10.14
CA ASP A 251 9.59 5.29 9.39
C ASP A 251 9.18 6.76 9.54
N HIS A 252 10.03 7.58 10.18
CA HIS A 252 9.79 9.02 10.32
C HIS A 252 10.23 9.84 9.10
N GLU A 253 10.95 9.26 8.13
CA GLU A 253 11.25 9.92 6.84
C GLU A 253 10.02 9.95 5.92
N ARG A 254 9.05 9.04 6.12
CA ARG A 254 7.71 9.02 5.49
C ARG A 254 7.72 9.22 3.97
N PRO A 255 8.53 8.44 3.20
CA PRO A 255 8.50 8.52 1.75
C PRO A 255 7.07 8.30 1.21
N SER A 256 6.65 9.17 0.29
CA SER A 256 5.28 9.19 -0.23
C SER A 256 5.18 9.35 -1.74
N ASP A 257 6.31 9.54 -2.45
CA ASP A 257 6.33 9.82 -3.89
C ASP A 257 6.18 8.57 -4.77
N ILE A 258 6.34 7.37 -4.20
CA ILE A 258 6.42 6.12 -4.96
C ILE A 258 5.21 5.24 -4.69
N LEU A 259 5.01 4.86 -3.42
CA LEU A 259 3.99 3.93 -3.00
C LEU A 259 3.54 4.30 -1.58
N LEU A 260 2.24 4.34 -1.37
CA LEU A 260 1.60 4.54 -0.07
C LEU A 260 0.61 3.41 0.17
N LEU A 261 0.35 3.12 1.45
CA LEU A 261 -0.68 2.19 1.85
C LEU A 261 -1.85 2.95 2.48
N TYR A 262 -2.92 3.15 1.72
CA TYR A 262 -4.11 3.86 2.18
C TYR A 262 -4.84 3.00 3.20
N HIS A 263 -4.94 3.48 4.43
CA HIS A 263 -5.61 2.77 5.52
C HIS A 263 -7.01 3.32 5.72
N TYR A 264 -8.01 2.58 5.24
CA TYR A 264 -9.45 2.87 5.38
C TYR A 264 -9.99 2.45 6.75
N ARG A 265 -9.23 2.80 7.79
CA ARG A 265 -9.47 2.39 9.18
C ARG A 265 -10.88 2.73 9.67
N PHE A 266 -11.42 3.87 9.24
CA PHE A 266 -12.67 4.39 9.77
C PHE A 266 -13.92 3.88 9.03
N GLY A 267 -13.91 3.75 7.71
CA GLY A 267 -15.15 3.61 6.94
C GLY A 267 -16.13 4.72 7.31
N SER A 268 -17.33 4.37 7.79
CA SER A 268 -18.21 5.31 8.50
C SER A 268 -17.98 5.34 10.01
N LYS A 269 -18.44 6.41 10.68
CA LYS A 269 -18.39 6.54 12.14
C LYS A 269 -18.95 5.30 12.87
N LYS A 270 -20.11 4.78 12.44
CA LYS A 270 -20.71 3.59 13.06
C LYS A 270 -19.92 2.31 12.79
N GLU A 271 -19.34 2.14 11.60
CA GLU A 271 -18.47 0.99 11.30
C GLU A 271 -17.22 1.00 12.18
N TYR A 272 -16.56 2.17 12.35
CA TYR A 272 -15.41 2.28 13.24
C TYR A 272 -15.75 1.94 14.69
N VAL A 273 -16.86 2.48 15.20
CA VAL A 273 -17.35 2.19 16.55
C VAL A 273 -17.65 0.70 16.71
N PHE A 274 -18.33 0.08 15.74
CA PHE A 274 -18.62 -1.35 15.76
C PHE A 274 -17.32 -2.17 15.80
N LYS A 275 -16.40 -1.90 14.88
CA LYS A 275 -15.10 -2.59 14.76
C LYS A 275 -14.28 -2.49 16.06
N ARG A 276 -14.27 -1.31 16.68
CA ARG A 276 -13.42 -1.01 17.85
C ARG A 276 -14.04 -1.45 19.17
N CYS A 277 -15.32 -1.17 19.38
CA CYS A 277 -15.95 -1.21 20.70
C CYS A 277 -16.98 -2.29 20.89
N ILE A 278 -17.58 -2.80 19.81
CA ILE A 278 -18.61 -3.83 19.87
C ILE A 278 -17.99 -5.19 19.53
N ARG A 279 -17.31 -5.27 18.38
CA ARG A 279 -16.58 -6.47 17.94
C ARG A 279 -15.32 -6.73 18.78
N GLY A 280 -14.61 -5.65 19.10
CA GLY A 280 -13.26 -5.69 19.69
C GLY A 280 -12.15 -5.85 18.63
N GLU A 281 -10.94 -5.47 19.02
CA GLU A 281 -9.72 -5.61 18.23
C GLU A 281 -8.55 -6.09 19.11
N ALA A 282 -7.38 -6.33 18.51
CA ALA A 282 -6.19 -6.81 19.23
C ALA A 282 -5.78 -5.94 20.44
N ALA A 283 -6.03 -4.63 20.40
CA ALA A 283 -5.74 -3.71 21.51
C ALA A 283 -6.87 -3.60 22.57
N GLY A 284 -7.91 -4.43 22.46
CA GLY A 284 -9.07 -4.45 23.36
C GLY A 284 -9.93 -3.18 23.31
N ASN A 285 -10.80 -3.01 24.30
CA ASN A 285 -11.77 -1.91 24.38
C ASN A 285 -11.22 -0.64 25.06
N THR A 286 -9.89 -0.47 25.05
CA THR A 286 -9.17 0.60 25.76
C THR A 286 -9.72 2.01 25.47
N TRP A 287 -10.24 2.22 24.26
CA TRP A 287 -10.70 3.53 23.76
C TRP A 287 -12.22 3.66 23.68
N CYS A 288 -12.95 2.78 24.37
CA CYS A 288 -14.41 2.71 24.31
C CYS A 288 -15.05 3.24 25.59
N ASP A 289 -16.09 4.05 25.48
CA ASP A 289 -16.74 4.74 26.61
C ASP A 289 -17.64 3.83 27.46
N GLY A 290 -17.82 2.57 27.05
CA GLY A 290 -18.69 1.60 27.71
C GLY A 290 -20.16 1.69 27.30
N ASN A 291 -20.53 2.62 26.40
CA ASN A 291 -21.86 2.81 25.85
C ASN A 291 -21.84 2.77 24.32
N ASP A 292 -21.07 1.83 23.74
CA ASP A 292 -20.90 1.69 22.29
C ASP A 292 -20.44 2.99 21.61
N GLY A 293 -19.56 3.75 22.26
CA GLY A 293 -18.93 4.96 21.73
C GLY A 293 -17.42 4.98 21.94
N ILE A 294 -16.73 5.92 21.27
CA ILE A 294 -15.29 6.15 21.43
C ILE A 294 -15.08 7.19 22.53
N ARG A 295 -14.17 6.92 23.47
CA ARG A 295 -13.71 7.92 24.44
C ARG A 295 -12.94 9.02 23.70
N ILE A 296 -13.50 10.22 23.70
CA ILE A 296 -12.81 11.43 23.24
C ILE A 296 -12.32 12.16 24.47
N GLU A 297 -11.06 11.92 24.82
CA GLU A 297 -10.34 12.64 25.88
C GLU A 297 -9.21 13.46 25.23
N ALA A 298 -8.68 14.46 25.95
CA ALA A 298 -7.61 15.32 25.43
C ALA A 298 -6.34 14.54 25.04
N GLU A 299 -6.18 13.30 25.54
CA GLU A 299 -5.03 12.43 25.31
C GLU A 299 -5.29 11.31 24.27
N THR A 300 -6.49 11.23 23.67
CA THR A 300 -6.77 10.21 22.66
C THR A 300 -5.82 10.38 21.46
N PRO A 301 -5.02 9.37 21.08
CA PRO A 301 -4.07 9.51 19.98
C PRO A 301 -4.76 9.92 18.69
N GLU A 302 -4.09 10.75 17.86
CA GLU A 302 -4.67 11.30 16.62
C GLU A 302 -5.24 10.20 15.71
N HIS A 303 -4.53 9.08 15.57
CA HIS A 303 -4.96 7.94 14.75
C HIS A 303 -6.16 7.15 15.33
N ILE A 304 -6.63 7.49 16.54
CA ILE A 304 -7.84 6.92 17.16
C ILE A 304 -9.05 7.85 16.98
N GLN A 305 -8.81 9.15 16.81
CA GLN A 305 -9.85 10.15 16.64
C GLN A 305 -10.49 9.98 15.25
N ILE A 306 -11.82 9.85 15.23
CA ILE A 306 -12.56 9.75 13.97
C ILE A 306 -12.53 11.12 13.31
N VAL A 307 -11.76 11.24 12.23
CA VAL A 307 -11.65 12.47 11.45
C VAL A 307 -12.21 12.28 10.04
N PRO A 308 -12.81 13.31 9.42
CA PRO A 308 -13.30 13.21 8.04
C PRO A 308 -12.18 13.01 7.01
N GLY A 309 -10.96 13.43 7.33
CA GLY A 309 -9.85 13.59 6.38
C GLY A 309 -9.72 15.06 5.95
N ASP A 310 -8.54 15.43 5.45
CA ASP A 310 -8.17 16.81 5.14
C ASP A 310 -8.05 17.08 3.64
N VAL A 311 -7.57 16.09 2.88
CA VAL A 311 -7.18 16.23 1.47
C VAL A 311 -8.01 15.28 0.62
N PHE A 312 -8.77 15.83 -0.32
CA PHE A 312 -9.44 15.03 -1.34
C PHE A 312 -8.39 14.29 -2.19
N ASP A 313 -8.50 12.98 -2.25
CA ASP A 313 -7.63 12.09 -3.00
C ASP A 313 -8.39 10.80 -3.35
N ASP A 314 -8.94 10.75 -4.56
CA ASP A 314 -9.68 9.60 -5.07
C ASP A 314 -8.79 8.61 -5.83
N SER A 315 -7.45 8.69 -5.70
CA SER A 315 -6.51 7.87 -6.47
C SER A 315 -6.81 6.37 -6.41
N ALA A 316 -7.21 5.83 -5.25
CA ALA A 316 -7.60 4.43 -5.11
C ALA A 316 -8.88 4.11 -5.90
N TRP A 317 -9.90 4.97 -5.84
CA TRP A 317 -11.12 4.81 -6.65
C TRP A 317 -10.82 4.86 -8.15
N GLN A 318 -9.99 5.83 -8.54
CA GLN A 318 -9.53 6.03 -9.91
C GLN A 318 -8.78 4.81 -10.45
N PHE A 319 -7.92 4.21 -9.62
CA PHE A 319 -7.25 2.96 -9.95
C PHE A 319 -8.26 1.82 -10.14
N LEU A 320 -9.13 1.58 -9.14
CA LEU A 320 -10.09 0.48 -9.15
C LEU A 320 -10.99 0.53 -10.38
N ARG A 321 -11.62 1.68 -10.65
CA ARG A 321 -12.54 1.84 -11.79
C ARG A 321 -11.84 1.66 -13.15
N SER A 322 -10.56 2.04 -13.25
CA SER A 322 -9.80 1.94 -14.49
C SER A 322 -9.35 0.51 -14.79
N ARG A 323 -9.06 -0.29 -13.75
CA ARG A 323 -8.54 -1.66 -13.89
C ARG A 323 -9.61 -2.74 -13.74
N VAL A 324 -10.72 -2.42 -13.08
CA VAL A 324 -11.83 -3.34 -12.80
C VAL A 324 -13.14 -2.68 -13.25
N PRO A 325 -13.43 -2.66 -14.57
CA PRO A 325 -14.47 -1.79 -15.15
C PRO A 325 -15.88 -1.97 -14.58
N LYS A 326 -16.20 -3.13 -13.98
CA LYS A 326 -17.50 -3.35 -13.33
C LYS A 326 -17.79 -2.34 -12.22
N TYR A 327 -16.76 -1.76 -11.60
CA TYR A 327 -16.94 -0.75 -10.55
C TYR A 327 -17.33 0.62 -11.11
N SER A 328 -17.11 0.90 -12.40
CA SER A 328 -17.48 2.20 -12.98
C SER A 328 -18.98 2.51 -12.91
N CYS A 329 -19.85 1.49 -12.82
CA CYS A 329 -21.29 1.72 -12.63
C CYS A 329 -21.61 2.45 -11.33
N PHE A 330 -20.74 2.34 -10.31
CA PHE A 330 -20.96 3.06 -9.06
C PHE A 330 -20.83 4.58 -9.23
N ASP A 331 -20.20 5.11 -10.28
CA ASP A 331 -20.11 6.55 -10.55
C ASP A 331 -21.49 7.22 -10.68
N GLU A 332 -22.52 6.46 -11.07
CA GLU A 332 -23.90 6.95 -11.17
C GLU A 332 -24.60 7.09 -9.80
N PHE A 333 -24.01 6.56 -8.74
CA PHE A 333 -24.55 6.60 -7.40
C PHE A 333 -23.82 7.67 -6.56
N GLU A 334 -24.59 8.57 -5.97
CA GLU A 334 -24.10 9.47 -4.94
C GLU A 334 -24.25 8.81 -3.57
N ASP A 335 -23.32 9.09 -2.65
CA ASP A 335 -23.55 8.72 -1.25
C ASP A 335 -24.65 9.64 -0.70
N PHE A 336 -25.76 9.04 -0.28
CA PHE A 336 -26.98 9.72 0.21
C PHE A 336 -26.74 10.63 1.42
N HIS A 337 -25.52 10.69 1.95
CA HIS A 337 -25.14 11.40 3.17
C HIS A 337 -24.26 12.63 2.96
N HIS A 338 -23.93 13.00 1.72
CA HIS A 338 -23.38 14.32 1.43
C HIS A 338 -24.51 15.29 1.09
N PRO A 339 -24.98 16.15 2.00
CA PRO A 339 -25.70 17.34 1.57
C PRO A 339 -24.71 18.15 0.73
N VAL A 340 -24.91 18.15 -0.59
CA VAL A 340 -24.34 19.18 -1.45
C VAL A 340 -24.85 20.49 -0.89
N GLU A 341 -23.98 21.27 -0.23
CA GLU A 341 -24.35 22.65 0.09
C GLU A 341 -24.65 23.32 -1.25
N ASP A 342 -25.92 23.67 -1.47
CA ASP A 342 -26.34 24.48 -2.61
C ASP A 342 -25.37 25.66 -2.71
N PRO A 343 -24.78 25.93 -3.89
CA PRO A 343 -23.94 27.10 -4.06
C PRO A 343 -24.74 28.33 -3.62
N PRO A 344 -24.11 29.30 -2.90
CA PRO A 344 -24.83 30.42 -2.32
C PRO A 344 -25.62 31.11 -3.43
N LYS A 345 -26.96 31.09 -3.30
CA LYS A 345 -27.87 31.80 -4.19
C LYS A 345 -27.43 33.25 -4.22
N THR A 346 -26.77 33.64 -5.31
CA THR A 346 -26.44 35.04 -5.58
C THR A 346 -27.78 35.75 -5.67
N LYS A 347 -28.11 36.53 -4.64
CA LYS A 347 -29.22 37.47 -4.69
C LYS A 347 -28.84 38.51 -5.75
N ILE A 348 -29.37 38.33 -6.95
CA ILE A 348 -29.44 39.42 -7.92
C ILE A 348 -30.48 40.39 -7.35
N ASN A 349 -30.00 41.51 -6.83
CA ASN A 349 -30.79 42.71 -6.58
C ASN A 349 -30.13 43.86 -7.33
#